data_AF-H0TZ41-F1
#
_entry.id   AF-H0TZ41-F1
#
_cell.length_a   1.000
_cell.length_b   1.000
_cell.length_c   1.000
_cell.angle_alpha   90.00
_cell.angle_beta   90.00
_cell.angle_gamma   90.00
#
_symmetry.space_group_name_H-M   'P 1'
#
loop_
_entity.id
_entity.type
_entity.pdbx_description
1 polymer ?
#
loop_
_entity_poly.entity_id
_entity_poly.type
_entity_poly.pdbx_seq_one_letter_code
_entity_poly.pdbx_strand_id
1 'polypeptide(L)'
;MSWSYSDIVNYQRERLEQERAESLAMLESGRLNEDAALVNTASDALLRIDRDAAQVQRYAANLARQEQQQQYAAASNKFGLTRSEQEIAEAAIPDRDDVRLTKEQKHEAYYLNKQKLARMRASGEYDDSQGKVFRS
;
A
#
# COMPACT_ATOMS: atom_id res chain seq x y z
N MET A 1 -19.96 -3.91 -6.04
CA MET A 1 -18.53 -4.14 -6.32
C MET A 1 -17.78 -2.85 -6.05
N SER A 2 -16.88 -2.80 -5.07
CA SER A 2 -15.99 -1.65 -4.92
C SER A 2 -14.77 -1.87 -5.79
N TRP A 3 -14.49 -0.93 -6.69
CA TRP A 3 -13.25 -0.94 -7.45
C TRP A 3 -12.08 -0.64 -6.50
N SER A 4 -11.03 -1.46 -6.53
CA SER A 4 -9.80 -1.11 -5.84
C SER A 4 -9.00 -0.08 -6.65
N TYR A 5 -8.12 0.67 -6.00
CA TYR A 5 -7.23 1.60 -6.70
C TYR A 5 -6.32 0.88 -7.70
N SER A 6 -5.94 -0.38 -7.42
CA SER A 6 -5.19 -1.22 -8.35
C SER A 6 -6.01 -1.54 -9.61
N ASP A 7 -7.29 -1.88 -9.45
CA ASP A 7 -8.18 -2.19 -10.58
C ASP A 7 -8.36 -0.98 -11.50
N ILE A 8 -8.49 0.22 -10.92
CA ILE A 8 -8.62 1.47 -11.68
C ILE A 8 -7.34 1.74 -12.49
N VAL A 9 -6.16 1.57 -11.89
CA VAL A 9 -4.88 1.77 -12.58
C VAL A 9 -4.69 0.75 -13.70
N ASN A 10 -5.00 -0.52 -13.47
CA ASN A 10 -4.89 -1.58 -14.48
C ASN A 10 -5.84 -1.31 -15.64
N TYR A 11 -7.10 -0.97 -15.35
CA TYR A 11 -8.07 -0.59 -16.37
C TYR A 11 -7.59 0.59 -17.23
N GLN A 12 -7.05 1.64 -16.61
CA GLN A 12 -6.53 2.80 -17.35
C GLN A 12 -5.33 2.42 -18.23
N ARG A 13 -4.46 1.52 -17.77
CA ARG A 13 -3.35 1.01 -18.58
C ARG A 13 -3.85 0.23 -19.80
N GLU A 14 -4.75 -0.72 -19.60
CA GLU A 14 -5.32 -1.51 -20.69
C GLU A 14 -6.03 -0.64 -21.73
N ARG A 15 -6.81 0.35 -21.26
CA ARG A 15 -7.46 1.32 -22.15
C ARG A 15 -6.44 2.10 -22.98
N LEU A 16 -5.40 2.64 -22.35
CA LEU A 16 -4.36 3.39 -23.05
C LEU A 16 -3.56 2.53 -24.02
N GLU A 17 -3.30 1.25 -23.69
CA GLU A 17 -2.63 0.30 -24.59
C GLU A 17 -3.48 0.01 -25.85
N GLN A 18 -4.79 -0.12 -25.70
CA GLN A 18 -5.72 -0.27 -26.82
C GLN A 18 -5.75 0.98 -27.71
N GLU A 19 -5.96 2.17 -27.10
CA GLU A 19 -5.94 3.44 -27.82
C GLU A 19 -4.61 3.67 -28.58
N ARG A 20 -3.49 3.23 -27.99
CA ARG A 20 -2.17 3.30 -28.62
C ARG A 20 -2.07 2.39 -29.82
N ALA A 21 -2.57 1.16 -29.73
CA ALA A 21 -2.58 0.20 -30.84
C ALA A 21 -3.41 0.73 -32.02
N GLU A 22 -4.58 1.30 -31.73
CA GLU A 22 -5.43 1.95 -32.74
C GLU A 22 -4.72 3.13 -33.41
N SER A 23 -4.11 4.01 -32.63
CA SER A 23 -3.40 5.18 -33.14
C SER A 23 -2.18 4.78 -33.99
N LEU A 24 -1.47 3.70 -33.62
CA LEU A 24 -0.39 3.14 -34.43
C LEU A 24 -0.89 2.58 -35.75
N ALA A 25 -2.01 1.87 -35.75
CA ALA A 25 -2.62 1.36 -36.98
C ALA A 25 -3.06 2.51 -37.91
N MET A 26 -3.65 3.57 -37.35
CA MET A 26 -4.00 4.79 -38.09
C MET A 26 -2.77 5.48 -38.66
N LEU A 27 -1.68 5.57 -37.90
CA LEU A 27 -0.42 6.14 -38.34
C LEU A 27 0.13 5.37 -39.55
N GLU A 28 0.19 4.04 -39.44
CA GLU A 28 0.71 3.19 -40.52
C GLU A 28 -0.19 3.26 -41.77
N SER A 29 -1.51 3.26 -41.59
CA SER A 29 -2.47 3.48 -42.68
C SER A 29 -2.27 4.84 -43.35
N GLY A 30 -2.07 5.91 -42.57
CA GLY A 30 -1.79 7.24 -43.11
C GLY A 30 -0.49 7.28 -43.89
N ARG A 31 0.56 6.61 -43.40
CA ARG A 31 1.84 6.51 -44.10
C ARG A 31 1.73 5.76 -45.42
N LEU A 32 1.02 4.62 -45.44
CA LEU A 32 0.84 3.80 -46.64
C LEU A 32 0.01 4.52 -47.72
N ASN A 33 -0.96 5.33 -47.31
CA ASN A 33 -1.81 6.10 -48.23
C ASN A 33 -1.28 7.51 -48.51
N GLU A 34 -0.10 7.86 -48.00
CA GLU A 34 0.50 9.21 -48.11
C GLU A 34 -0.42 10.34 -47.59
N ASP A 35 -1.32 10.03 -46.66
CA ASP A 35 -2.23 10.99 -46.03
C ASP A 35 -1.55 11.68 -44.86
N ALA A 36 -0.96 12.84 -45.14
CA ALA A 36 -0.28 13.66 -44.15
C ALA A 36 -1.19 14.11 -42.99
N ALA A 37 -2.49 14.33 -43.23
CA ALA A 37 -3.42 14.78 -42.19
C ALA A 37 -3.70 13.65 -41.18
N LEU A 38 -3.89 12.43 -41.69
CA LEU A 38 -4.06 11.25 -40.86
C LEU A 38 -2.79 10.93 -40.06
N VAL A 39 -1.61 11.03 -40.69
CA VAL A 39 -0.31 10.84 -40.01
C VAL A 39 -0.13 11.84 -38.87
N ASN A 40 -0.42 13.12 -39.09
CA ASN A 40 -0.31 14.13 -38.04
C ASN A 40 -1.30 13.88 -36.89
N THR A 41 -2.56 13.58 -37.22
CA THR A 41 -3.60 13.31 -36.22
C THR A 41 -3.26 12.10 -35.35
N ALA A 42 -2.78 11.01 -35.96
CA ALA A 42 -2.35 9.81 -35.26
C ALA A 42 -1.10 10.06 -34.40
N SER A 43 -0.15 10.86 -34.90
CA SER A 43 1.06 11.24 -34.16
C SER A 43 0.73 12.06 -32.92
N ASP A 44 -0.16 13.05 -33.04
CA ASP A 44 -0.61 13.87 -31.91
C ASP A 44 -1.36 13.03 -30.87
N ALA A 45 -2.18 12.08 -31.33
CA ALA A 45 -2.86 11.14 -30.45
C ALA A 45 -1.87 10.27 -29.67
N LEU A 46 -0.83 9.73 -30.34
CA LEU A 46 0.23 8.95 -29.68
C LEU A 46 0.98 9.77 -28.64
N LEU A 47 1.35 11.01 -28.93
CA LEU A 47 2.02 11.90 -27.96
C LEU A 47 1.16 12.17 -26.72
N ARG A 48 -0.16 12.32 -26.90
CA ARG A 48 -1.09 12.46 -25.77
C ARG A 48 -1.16 11.17 -24.95
N ILE A 49 -1.32 10.02 -25.61
CA ILE A 49 -1.41 8.71 -24.96
C ILE A 49 -0.13 8.42 -24.15
N ASP A 50 1.05 8.69 -24.71
CA ASP A 50 2.32 8.46 -24.02
C ASP A 50 2.46 9.39 -22.79
N ARG A 51 1.97 10.63 -22.86
CA ARG A 51 1.91 11.54 -21.70
C ARG A 51 0.99 10.99 -20.61
N ASP A 52 -0.19 10.54 -20.98
CA ASP A 52 -1.19 10.02 -20.03
C ASP A 52 -0.69 8.70 -19.41
N ALA A 53 -0.06 7.83 -20.20
CA ALA A 53 0.58 6.61 -19.70
C ALA A 53 1.68 6.92 -18.66
N ALA A 54 2.52 7.93 -18.92
CA ALA A 54 3.53 8.38 -17.96
C ALA A 54 2.90 8.89 -16.65
N GLN A 55 1.74 9.57 -16.71
CA GLN A 55 1.02 9.99 -15.51
C GLN A 55 0.48 8.78 -14.72
N VAL A 56 -0.19 7.84 -15.39
CA VAL A 56 -0.71 6.62 -14.75
C VAL A 56 0.41 5.84 -14.07
N GLN A 57 1.58 5.71 -14.71
CA GLN A 57 2.76 5.08 -14.09
C GLN A 57 3.25 5.81 -12.84
N ARG A 58 3.27 7.15 -12.85
CA ARG A 58 3.64 7.94 -11.66
C ARG A 58 2.65 7.73 -10.52
N TYR A 59 1.35 7.71 -10.82
CA TYR A 59 0.32 7.42 -9.82
C TYR A 59 0.48 6.01 -9.25
N ALA A 60 0.69 5.01 -10.10
CA ALA A 60 0.94 3.63 -9.68
C ALA A 60 2.18 3.52 -8.76
N ALA A 61 3.28 4.17 -9.13
CA ALA A 61 4.50 4.18 -8.33
C ALA A 61 4.31 4.87 -6.98
N ASN A 62 3.53 5.95 -6.92
CA ASN A 62 3.21 6.63 -5.66
C ASN A 62 2.32 5.77 -4.77
N LEU A 63 1.33 5.08 -5.34
CA LEU A 63 0.48 4.16 -4.59
C LEU A 63 1.30 3.02 -3.99
N ALA A 64 2.16 2.38 -4.79
CA ALA A 64 3.05 1.33 -4.31
C ALA A 64 3.99 1.83 -3.20
N ARG A 65 4.51 3.06 -3.30
CA ARG A 65 5.32 3.66 -2.23
C ARG A 65 4.50 3.93 -0.96
N GLN A 66 3.24 4.34 -1.07
CA GLN A 66 2.38 4.56 0.08
C GLN A 66 2.02 3.23 0.76
N GLU A 67 1.69 2.20 0.00
CA GLU A 67 1.46 0.85 0.52
C GLU A 67 2.72 0.30 1.20
N GLN A 68 3.89 0.52 0.59
CA GLN A 68 5.17 0.16 1.18
C GLN A 68 5.42 0.97 2.47
N GLN A 69 5.22 2.28 2.49
CA GLN A 69 5.40 3.07 3.73
C GLN A 69 4.45 2.66 4.85
N GLN A 70 3.24 2.20 4.53
CA GLN A 70 2.34 1.64 5.54
C GLN A 70 2.84 0.29 6.08
N GLN A 71 3.41 -0.55 5.21
CA GLN A 71 4.01 -1.82 5.61
C GLN A 71 5.33 -1.65 6.39
N TYR A 72 6.12 -0.63 6.03
CA TYR A 72 7.42 -0.30 6.60
C TYR A 72 7.37 0.96 7.46
N ALA A 73 6.23 1.27 8.10
CA ALA A 73 6.20 2.11 9.30
C ALA A 73 6.94 1.35 10.41
N ALA A 74 8.24 1.25 10.20
CA ALA A 74 9.14 0.31 10.83
C ALA A 74 9.26 0.71 12.30
N ALA A 75 8.94 -0.25 13.17
CA ALA A 75 9.78 -0.61 14.29
C ALA A 75 10.78 0.49 14.70
N SER A 76 10.30 1.53 15.40
CA SER A 76 11.07 2.75 15.66
C SER A 76 11.86 2.68 16.98
N ASN A 77 11.74 1.61 17.75
CA ASN A 77 12.43 1.44 19.02
C ASN A 77 13.22 0.12 19.10
N LYS A 78 14.02 0.00 20.16
CA LYS A 78 14.84 -1.20 20.51
C LYS A 78 14.04 -2.52 20.52
N PHE A 79 12.72 -2.45 20.66
CA PHE A 79 11.82 -3.60 20.75
C PHE A 79 11.06 -3.87 19.44
N GLY A 80 11.40 -3.15 18.36
CA GLY A 80 10.77 -3.32 17.06
C GLY A 80 9.31 -2.89 16.99
N LEU A 81 8.86 -2.01 17.90
CA LEU A 81 7.49 -1.51 17.93
C LEU A 81 7.30 -0.34 16.96
N THR A 82 6.20 -0.36 16.22
CA THR A 82 5.82 0.76 15.35
C THR A 82 5.49 2.00 16.20
N ARG A 83 5.42 3.19 15.58
CA ARG A 83 5.08 4.42 16.30
C ARG A 83 3.70 4.34 16.98
N SER A 84 2.71 3.77 16.30
CA SER A 84 1.38 3.57 16.88
C SER A 84 1.40 2.61 18.06
N GLU A 85 2.22 1.56 18.02
CA GLU A 85 2.38 0.64 19.14
C GLU A 85 3.08 1.27 20.35
N GLN A 86 4.01 2.19 20.11
CA GLN A 86 4.64 2.98 21.19
C GLN A 86 3.62 3.89 21.88
N GLU A 87 2.76 4.57 21.11
CA GLU A 87 1.69 5.41 21.65
C GLU A 87 0.67 4.59 22.47
N ILE A 88 0.29 3.40 21.99
CA ILE A 88 -0.56 2.47 22.73
C ILE A 88 0.14 1.99 24.01
N ALA A 89 1.42 1.62 23.95
CA ALA A 89 2.17 1.18 25.11
C ALA A 89 2.26 2.27 26.19
N GLU A 90 2.45 3.52 25.79
CA GLU A 90 2.51 4.67 26.70
C GLU A 90 1.15 4.99 27.33
N ALA A 91 0.05 4.83 26.59
CA ALA A 91 -1.31 5.13 27.05
C ALA A 91 -1.97 3.98 27.84
N ALA A 92 -1.75 2.73 27.43
CA ALA A 92 -2.43 1.56 27.98
C ALA A 92 -1.78 1.00 29.25
N ILE A 93 -0.52 1.34 29.51
CA ILE A 93 0.20 0.91 30.72
C ILE A 93 0.19 2.09 31.71
N PRO A 94 -0.79 2.13 32.64
CA PRO A 94 -0.82 3.16 33.66
C PRO A 94 0.40 3.03 34.55
N ASP A 95 0.87 4.18 35.07
CA ASP A 95 1.84 4.16 36.16
C ASP A 95 1.17 3.47 37.35
N ARG A 96 1.85 2.49 37.96
CA ARG A 96 1.36 1.90 39.21
C ARG A 96 1.63 2.90 40.33
N ASP A 97 0.75 2.93 41.33
CA ASP A 97 0.64 3.96 42.36
C ASP A 97 1.97 4.37 43.04
N ASP A 98 3.01 3.53 43.03
CA ASP A 98 4.32 3.81 43.62
C ASP A 98 5.52 3.75 42.64
N VAL A 99 5.32 3.44 41.35
CA VAL A 99 6.43 3.30 40.37
C VAL A 99 6.06 3.96 39.04
N ARG A 100 6.71 5.10 38.75
CA ARG A 100 6.69 5.73 37.43
C ARG A 100 7.53 4.89 36.48
N LEU A 101 6.87 4.17 35.57
CA LEU A 101 7.55 3.39 34.54
C LEU A 101 8.13 4.33 33.49
N THR A 102 9.39 4.12 33.10
CA THR A 102 9.96 4.87 31.98
C THR A 102 9.25 4.48 30.68
N LYS A 103 9.30 5.36 29.68
CA LYS A 103 8.73 5.06 28.34
C LYS A 103 9.29 3.75 27.77
N GLU A 104 10.58 3.51 27.95
CA GLU A 104 11.24 2.26 27.53
C GLU A 104 10.69 1.02 28.24
N GLN A 105 10.43 1.10 29.56
CA GLN A 105 9.83 -0.01 30.32
C GLN A 105 8.39 -0.30 29.88
N LYS A 106 7.62 0.74 29.53
CA LYS A 106 6.28 0.57 28.96
C LYS A 106 6.34 -0.12 27.60
N HIS A 107 7.29 0.29 26.75
CA HIS A 107 7.51 -0.34 25.44
C HIS A 107 7.94 -1.81 25.58
N GLU A 108 8.85 -2.12 26.52
CA GLU A 108 9.29 -3.50 26.80
C GLU A 108 8.13 -4.39 27.26
N ALA A 109 7.31 -3.90 28.21
CA ALA A 109 6.16 -4.64 28.71
C ALA A 109 5.11 -4.90 27.62
N TYR A 110 4.87 -3.91 26.74
CA TYR A 110 3.99 -4.09 25.60
C TYR A 110 4.52 -5.14 24.61
N TYR A 111 5.82 -5.10 24.31
CA TYR A 111 6.47 -6.07 23.44
C TYR A 111 6.36 -7.51 23.97
N LEU A 112 6.62 -7.71 25.26
CA LEU A 112 6.49 -9.03 25.91
C LEU A 112 5.05 -9.56 25.86
N ASN A 113 4.06 -8.69 26.09
CA ASN A 113 2.65 -9.05 25.95
C ASN A 113 2.29 -9.42 24.51
N LYS A 114 2.79 -8.66 23.52
CA LYS A 114 2.61 -8.96 22.09
C LYS A 114 3.20 -10.32 21.71
N GLN A 115 4.42 -10.64 22.17
CA GLN A 115 5.01 -11.96 21.95
C GLN A 115 4.22 -13.08 22.62
N LYS A 116 3.75 -12.86 23.85
CA LYS A 116 2.94 -13.84 24.57
C LYS A 116 1.64 -14.13 23.83
N LEU A 117 0.93 -13.09 23.36
CA LEU A 117 -0.28 -13.24 22.56
C LEU A 117 -0.01 -13.97 21.25
N ALA A 118 1.09 -13.67 20.55
CA ALA A 118 1.47 -14.38 19.34
C ALA A 118 1.69 -15.88 19.61
N ARG A 119 2.33 -16.24 20.72
CA ARG A 119 2.49 -17.65 21.14
C ARG A 119 1.16 -18.30 21.47
N MET A 120 0.28 -17.63 22.23
CA MET A 120 -1.03 -18.19 22.61
C MET A 120 -1.96 -18.38 21.39
N ARG A 121 -1.85 -17.50 20.38
CA ARG A 121 -2.54 -17.69 19.08
C ARG A 121 -1.97 -18.88 18.32
N ALA A 122 -0.65 -19.02 18.27
CA ALA A 122 0.00 -20.12 17.58
C ALA A 122 -0.25 -21.48 18.25
N SER A 123 -0.40 -21.53 19.58
CA SER A 123 -0.75 -22.74 20.33
C SER A 123 -2.26 -23.03 20.34
N GLY A 124 -3.10 -22.12 19.87
CA GLY A 124 -4.56 -22.26 19.90
C GLY A 124 -5.20 -22.03 21.27
N GLU A 125 -4.45 -21.54 22.26
CA GLU A 125 -4.93 -21.20 23.61
C GLU A 125 -5.65 -19.85 23.67
N TYR A 126 -5.60 -19.07 22.58
CA TYR A 126 -6.23 -17.75 22.45
C TYR A 126 -7.27 -17.74 21.32
N ASP A 127 -8.54 -17.58 21.69
CA ASP A 127 -9.65 -17.37 20.76
C ASP A 127 -10.00 -15.88 20.69
N ASP A 128 -9.72 -15.27 19.53
CA ASP A 128 -10.01 -13.86 19.24
C ASP A 128 -11.53 -13.56 19.24
N SER A 129 -12.41 -14.58 19.24
CA SER A 129 -13.88 -14.41 19.22
C SER A 129 -14.51 -14.12 20.58
N GLN A 130 -13.79 -14.28 21.69
CA GLN A 130 -14.35 -14.17 23.05
C GLN A 130 -13.48 -13.41 24.07
N GLY A 131 -12.24 -13.02 23.74
CA GLY A 131 -11.36 -12.30 24.69
C GLY A 131 -11.08 -13.09 25.98
N LYS A 132 -11.16 -14.42 25.95
CA LYS A 132 -10.90 -15.30 27.10
C LYS A 132 -9.75 -16.26 26.79
N VAL A 133 -8.76 -16.26 27.69
CA VAL A 133 -7.65 -17.21 27.68
C VAL A 133 -8.12 -18.50 28.37
N PHE A 134 -8.02 -19.64 27.69
CA PHE A 134 -8.23 -20.93 28.33
C PHE A 134 -6.95 -21.33 29.06
N ARG A 135 -7.05 -21.60 30.37
CA ARG A 135 -6.00 -22.29 31.12
C ARG A 135 -6.30 -23.79 31.05
N SER A 136 -5.46 -24.55 30.36
CA SER A 136 -5.38 -26.01 30.52
C SER A 136 -4.78 -26.36 31.87
#